data_AF-W7Y3U4-F1
#
_entry.id   AF-W7Y3U4-F1
#
_cell.length_a   1.000
_cell.length_b   1.000
_cell.length_c   1.000
_cell.angle_alpha   90.00
_cell.angle_beta   90.00
_cell.angle_gamma   90.00
#
_symmetry.space_group_name_H-M   'P 1'
#
loop_
_entity.id
_entity.type
_entity.pdbx_description
1 polymer ?
#
loop_
_entity_poly.entity_id
_entity_poly.type
_entity_poly.pdbx_seq_one_letter_code
_entity_poly.pdbx_strand_id
1 'polypeptide(L)'
;MFKIPFITAIIALAFQPSFSQEKFEPNWESLKKHQAVPEWFANAKLGVYFHWGVYSVPATDGEWYPRWMYVPDRDPKLWGGQVYKKHRETYGNDFQYHDFIPLWKAPKFSAKEWVDMFEDMGARFIGSIAEHHDGFSL
;
A
#
# COMPACT_ATOMS: atom_id res chain seq x y z
N MET A 1 -59.86 -16.02 -35.78
CA MET A 1 -58.55 -15.35 -35.94
C MET A 1 -58.08 -14.94 -34.54
N PHE A 2 -57.02 -15.62 -34.08
CA PHE A 2 -56.18 -15.49 -32.87
C PHE A 2 -56.67 -14.74 -31.61
N LYS A 3 -56.84 -15.50 -30.52
CA LYS A 3 -56.80 -15.02 -29.13
C LYS A 3 -55.34 -15.03 -28.65
N ILE A 4 -54.81 -13.89 -28.23
CA ILE A 4 -53.48 -13.76 -27.60
C ILE A 4 -53.70 -13.82 -26.08
N PRO A 5 -53.08 -14.74 -25.33
CA PRO A 5 -53.14 -14.70 -23.88
C PRO A 5 -52.13 -13.68 -23.35
N PHE A 6 -52.60 -12.76 -22.51
CA PHE A 6 -51.74 -11.90 -21.70
C PHE A 6 -50.96 -12.79 -20.71
N ILE A 7 -49.64 -12.93 -20.90
CA ILE A 7 -48.75 -13.40 -19.83
C ILE A 7 -48.42 -12.20 -18.95
N THR A 8 -48.99 -12.21 -17.74
CA THR A 8 -48.56 -11.33 -16.65
C THR A 8 -47.27 -11.90 -16.09
N ALA A 9 -46.13 -11.32 -16.46
CA ALA A 9 -44.85 -11.63 -15.83
C ALA A 9 -44.84 -11.03 -14.42
N ILE A 10 -44.99 -11.86 -13.40
CA ILE A 10 -44.75 -11.48 -12.01
C ILE A 10 -43.23 -11.34 -11.84
N ILE A 11 -42.74 -10.09 -11.83
CA ILE A 11 -41.40 -9.79 -11.37
C ILE A 11 -41.43 -9.92 -9.85
N ALA A 12 -41.02 -11.08 -9.34
CA ALA A 12 -40.71 -11.22 -7.92
C ALA A 12 -39.42 -10.43 -7.65
N LEU A 13 -39.55 -9.23 -7.07
CA LEU A 13 -38.42 -8.58 -6.41
C LEU A 13 -38.01 -9.48 -5.24
N ALA A 14 -36.96 -10.28 -5.44
CA ALA A 14 -36.29 -10.95 -4.34
C ALA A 14 -35.65 -9.85 -3.47
N PHE A 15 -36.26 -9.57 -2.32
CA PHE A 15 -35.60 -8.85 -1.23
C PHE A 15 -34.40 -9.70 -0.82
N GLN A 16 -33.22 -9.35 -1.34
CA GLN A 16 -31.96 -9.84 -0.80
C GLN A 16 -31.82 -9.20 0.59
N PRO A 17 -31.81 -9.96 1.69
CA PRO A 17 -31.53 -9.37 2.99
C PRO A 17 -30.11 -8.79 2.93
N SER A 18 -29.99 -7.46 3.00
CA SER A 18 -28.72 -6.82 3.31
C SER A 18 -28.31 -7.32 4.69
N PHE A 19 -27.34 -8.23 4.74
CA PHE A 19 -26.71 -8.61 5.98
C PHE A 19 -26.11 -7.33 6.58
N SER A 20 -26.72 -6.81 7.63
CA SER A 20 -26.06 -5.88 8.53
C SER A 20 -24.78 -6.57 8.98
N GLN A 21 -23.62 -5.95 8.75
CA GLN A 21 -22.37 -6.43 9.32
C GLN A 21 -22.58 -6.66 10.83
N GLU A 22 -22.04 -7.76 11.37
CA GLU A 22 -22.00 -7.94 12.82
C GLU A 22 -21.35 -6.70 13.43
N LYS A 23 -22.02 -6.11 14.41
CA LYS A 23 -21.48 -4.95 15.11
C LYS A 23 -20.34 -5.42 16.01
N PHE A 24 -19.13 -4.94 15.73
CA PHE A 24 -17.97 -5.16 16.59
C PHE A 24 -17.92 -4.14 17.71
N GLU A 25 -17.62 -4.61 18.92
CA GLU A 25 -17.22 -3.78 20.05
C GLU A 25 -15.68 -3.69 20.13
N PRO A 26 -15.10 -2.61 20.66
CA PRO A 26 -13.65 -2.40 20.72
C PRO A 26 -12.99 -3.22 21.84
N ASN A 27 -13.26 -4.53 21.87
CA ASN A 27 -12.67 -5.49 22.81
C ASN A 27 -12.32 -6.80 22.12
N TRP A 28 -11.35 -7.52 22.67
CA TRP A 28 -10.82 -8.75 22.08
C TRP A 28 -11.88 -9.85 21.88
N GLU A 29 -12.85 -9.97 22.80
CA GLU A 29 -13.91 -10.97 22.69
C GLU A 29 -14.80 -10.73 21.47
N SER A 30 -15.08 -9.48 21.15
CA SER A 30 -15.79 -9.13 19.93
C SER A 30 -14.94 -9.33 18.69
N LEU A 31 -13.68 -8.86 18.69
CA LEU A 31 -12.81 -8.88 17.50
C LEU A 31 -12.41 -10.30 17.08
N LYS A 32 -12.30 -11.24 18.03
CA LYS A 32 -12.03 -12.66 17.75
C LYS A 32 -13.09 -13.33 16.85
N LYS A 33 -14.29 -12.75 16.75
CA LYS A 33 -15.34 -13.23 15.85
C LYS A 33 -15.05 -12.94 14.38
N HIS A 34 -14.15 -12.00 14.09
CA HIS A 34 -13.75 -11.67 12.72
C HIS A 34 -13.07 -12.86 12.06
N GLN A 35 -13.51 -13.21 10.85
CA GLN A 35 -12.82 -14.18 10.01
C GLN A 35 -11.51 -13.56 9.50
N ALA A 36 -10.41 -13.81 10.23
CA ALA A 36 -9.10 -13.23 9.94
C ALA A 36 -8.58 -13.51 8.52
N VAL A 37 -8.98 -14.64 7.93
CA VAL A 37 -8.63 -15.03 6.56
C VAL A 37 -9.94 -15.30 5.79
N PRO A 38 -10.53 -14.28 5.14
CA PRO A 38 -11.68 -14.47 4.29
C PRO A 38 -11.31 -15.30 3.04
N GLU A 39 -12.30 -15.98 2.45
CA GLU A 39 -12.07 -16.93 1.35
C GLU A 39 -11.38 -16.28 0.13
N TRP A 40 -11.77 -15.05 -0.23
CA TRP A 40 -11.14 -14.34 -1.34
C TRP A 40 -9.63 -14.14 -1.10
N PHE A 41 -9.21 -13.82 0.12
CA PHE A 41 -7.81 -13.60 0.47
C PHE A 41 -7.05 -14.93 0.51
N ALA A 42 -7.68 -15.98 1.06
CA ALA A 42 -7.14 -17.33 0.99
C ALA A 42 -6.90 -17.77 -0.46
N ASN A 43 -7.80 -17.43 -1.38
CA ASN A 43 -7.73 -17.79 -2.80
C ASN A 43 -6.85 -16.87 -3.65
N ALA A 44 -6.49 -15.67 -3.15
CA ALA A 44 -5.72 -14.68 -3.88
C ALA A 44 -4.30 -15.15 -4.23
N LYS A 45 -3.62 -15.82 -3.29
CA LYS A 45 -2.27 -16.42 -3.36
C LYS A 45 -1.10 -15.48 -3.68
N LEU A 46 -1.29 -14.47 -4.54
CA LEU A 46 -0.29 -13.50 -4.96
C LEU A 46 -0.83 -12.10 -4.78
N GLY A 47 -0.03 -11.25 -4.15
CA GLY A 47 -0.25 -9.81 -4.12
C GLY A 47 1.06 -9.05 -4.17
N VAL A 48 0.97 -7.75 -4.47
CA VAL A 48 2.13 -6.88 -4.63
C VAL A 48 2.08 -5.74 -3.64
N TYR A 49 3.22 -5.47 -3.01
CA TYR A 49 3.41 -4.32 -2.15
C TYR A 49 4.74 -3.66 -2.49
N PHE A 50 4.81 -2.33 -2.48
CA PHE A 50 6.01 -1.61 -2.87
C PHE A 50 6.38 -0.51 -1.88
N HIS A 51 7.70 -0.39 -1.65
CA HIS A 51 8.30 0.65 -0.82
C HIS A 51 8.73 1.81 -1.73
N TRP A 52 7.89 2.85 -1.81
CA TRP A 52 8.16 4.03 -2.61
C TRP A 52 7.64 5.27 -1.89
N GLY A 53 8.52 6.25 -1.66
CA GLY A 53 8.21 7.46 -0.90
C GLY A 53 9.39 8.45 -0.93
N VAL A 54 9.43 9.39 0.00
CA VAL A 54 10.48 10.43 0.05
C VAL A 54 11.88 9.81 0.18
N TYR A 55 12.02 8.70 0.91
CA TYR A 55 13.25 7.93 1.04
C TYR A 55 13.77 7.35 -0.28
N SER A 56 12.93 7.31 -1.33
CA SER A 56 13.35 6.89 -2.67
C SER A 56 14.07 8.00 -3.45
N VAL A 57 13.95 9.27 -3.06
CA VAL A 57 14.62 10.41 -3.73
C VAL A 57 16.16 10.26 -3.76
N PRO A 58 16.86 9.97 -2.65
CA PRO A 58 18.31 9.80 -2.67
C PRO A 58 18.78 8.55 -3.42
N ALA A 59 17.88 7.61 -3.72
CA ALA A 59 18.14 6.40 -4.52
C ALA A 59 19.38 5.57 -4.09
N THR A 60 19.68 5.55 -2.79
CA THR A 60 20.80 4.78 -2.23
C THR A 60 20.44 4.18 -0.88
N ASP A 61 20.98 3.00 -0.58
CA ASP A 61 20.96 2.34 0.73
C ASP A 61 19.55 2.04 1.33
N GLY A 62 18.47 2.22 0.56
CA GLY A 62 17.13 1.73 0.88
C GLY A 62 16.27 2.67 1.74
N GLU A 63 15.12 2.18 2.16
CA GLU A 63 14.07 2.93 2.87
C GLU A 63 14.46 3.36 4.30
N TRP A 64 15.55 2.82 4.84
CA TRP A 64 16.14 3.24 6.11
C TRP A 64 17.18 4.36 5.97
N TYR A 65 17.42 4.87 4.76
CA TYR A 65 18.20 6.09 4.53
C TYR A 65 17.86 7.24 5.50
N PRO A 66 16.58 7.57 5.76
CA PRO A 66 16.19 8.69 6.63
C PRO A 66 16.72 8.51 8.05
N ARG A 67 16.85 7.27 8.51
CA ARG A 67 17.41 6.94 9.81
C ARG A 67 18.94 6.97 9.79
N TRP A 68 19.55 6.35 8.78
CA TRP A 68 21.00 6.15 8.76
C TRP A 68 21.80 7.40 8.40
N MET A 69 21.18 8.40 7.77
CA MET A 69 21.83 9.70 7.55
C MET A 69 22.13 10.48 8.83
N TYR A 70 21.63 10.01 9.99
CA TYR A 70 21.85 10.59 11.32
C TYR A 70 22.72 9.74 12.24
N VAL A 71 23.35 8.66 11.74
CA VAL A 71 24.15 7.74 12.56
C VAL A 71 25.61 7.74 12.08
N PRO A 72 26.47 8.65 12.59
CA PRO A 72 27.85 8.80 12.12
C PRO A 72 28.73 7.56 12.37
N ASP A 73 28.54 6.89 13.50
CA ASP A 73 29.39 5.79 13.95
C ASP A 73 28.82 4.41 13.60
N ARG A 74 27.96 4.33 12.58
CA ARG A 74 27.42 3.04 12.13
C ARG A 74 28.53 2.19 11.52
N ASP A 75 28.62 0.93 11.93
CA ASP A 75 29.60 -0.01 11.35
C ASP A 75 29.43 -0.04 9.81
N PRO A 76 30.49 0.33 9.05
CA PRO A 76 30.52 0.33 7.59
C PRO A 76 30.10 -0.98 6.92
N LYS A 77 30.17 -2.11 7.64
CA LYS A 77 29.81 -3.45 7.15
C LYS A 77 28.33 -3.78 7.32
N LEU A 78 27.60 -3.03 8.14
CA LEU A 78 26.16 -3.21 8.32
C LEU A 78 25.41 -2.47 7.22
N TRP A 79 24.20 -2.94 6.92
CA TRP A 79 23.30 -2.24 6.01
C TRP A 79 23.10 -0.79 6.44
N GLY A 80 23.32 0.15 5.51
CA GLY A 80 23.25 1.58 5.77
C GLY A 80 24.51 2.19 6.40
N GLY A 81 25.58 1.41 6.62
CA GLY A 81 26.81 1.87 7.26
C GLY A 81 27.54 2.99 6.52
N GLN A 82 27.24 3.19 5.25
CA GLN A 82 27.82 4.27 4.44
C GLN A 82 26.91 5.48 4.29
N VAL A 83 25.66 5.41 4.76
CA VAL A 83 24.64 6.43 4.48
C VAL A 83 25.03 7.78 5.03
N TYR A 84 25.45 7.84 6.31
CA TYR A 84 25.87 9.09 6.93
C TYR A 84 26.95 9.77 6.09
N LYS A 85 28.07 9.08 5.84
CA LYS A 85 29.20 9.60 5.06
C LYS A 85 28.76 10.07 3.67
N LYS A 86 28.07 9.21 2.90
CA LYS A 86 27.60 9.52 1.55
C LYS A 86 26.65 10.72 1.53
N HIS A 87 25.75 10.83 2.51
CA HIS A 87 24.82 11.94 2.62
C HIS A 87 25.59 13.26 2.80
N ARG A 88 26.55 13.31 3.73
CA ARG A 88 27.38 14.51 3.95
C ARG A 88 28.18 14.89 2.71
N GLU A 89 28.75 13.90 2.01
CA GLU A 89 29.52 14.12 0.78
C GLU A 89 28.66 14.63 -0.39
N THR A 90 27.41 14.17 -0.49
CA THR A 90 26.52 14.48 -1.63
C THR A 90 25.72 15.76 -1.44
N TYR A 91 25.15 15.95 -0.25
CA TYR A 91 24.18 17.01 0.04
C TYR A 91 24.72 18.08 0.99
N GLY A 92 25.86 17.82 1.64
CA GLY A 92 26.47 18.73 2.59
C GLY A 92 25.92 18.58 4.01
N ASN A 93 26.37 19.49 4.88
CA ASN A 93 26.15 19.37 6.30
C ASN A 93 24.77 19.85 6.79
N ASP A 94 24.17 20.75 6.02
CA ASP A 94 22.95 21.44 6.42
C ASP A 94 21.70 20.81 5.80
N PHE A 95 21.85 19.96 4.78
CA PHE A 95 20.74 19.24 4.16
C PHE A 95 20.21 18.16 5.11
N GLN A 96 18.92 18.20 5.39
CA GLN A 96 18.20 17.30 6.28
C GLN A 96 17.22 16.42 5.52
N TYR A 97 16.70 15.38 6.17
CA TYR A 97 15.78 14.46 5.50
C TYR A 97 14.53 15.16 4.94
N HIS A 98 13.97 16.10 5.69
CA HIS A 98 12.77 16.84 5.26
C HIS A 98 13.00 17.68 4.00
N ASP A 99 14.25 18.02 3.67
CA ASP A 99 14.57 18.74 2.43
C ASP A 99 14.37 17.88 1.18
N PHE A 100 14.27 16.55 1.32
CA PHE A 100 13.87 15.67 0.21
C PHE A 100 12.37 15.71 -0.09
N ILE A 101 11.52 16.12 0.86
CA ILE A 101 10.06 16.16 0.69
C ILE A 101 9.64 16.94 -0.57
N PRO A 102 10.07 18.21 -0.78
CA PRO A 102 9.73 18.96 -1.99
C PRO A 102 10.36 18.39 -3.28
N LEU A 103 11.32 17.48 -3.17
CA LEU A 103 11.98 16.82 -4.30
C LEU A 103 11.28 15.54 -4.74
N TRP A 104 10.45 14.94 -3.87
CA TRP A 104 9.61 13.80 -4.20
C TRP A 104 8.42 14.26 -5.07
N LYS A 105 8.63 14.26 -6.39
CA LYS A 105 7.65 14.78 -7.38
C LYS A 105 7.00 13.72 -8.27
N ALA A 106 7.60 12.52 -8.33
CA ALA A 106 7.11 11.40 -9.12
C ALA A 106 6.67 11.75 -10.57
N PRO A 107 7.45 12.52 -11.38
CA PRO A 107 6.93 13.12 -12.61
C PRO A 107 6.61 12.13 -13.74
N LYS A 108 7.05 10.88 -13.61
CA LYS A 108 6.79 9.79 -14.57
C LYS A 108 5.87 8.71 -14.00
N PHE A 109 5.25 8.95 -12.85
CA PHE A 109 4.38 7.97 -12.23
C PHE A 109 3.05 7.86 -12.98
N SER A 110 2.65 6.63 -13.27
CA SER A 110 1.35 6.28 -13.81
C SER A 110 0.78 5.13 -13.00
N ALA A 111 -0.22 5.44 -12.16
CA ALA A 111 -0.92 4.42 -11.38
C ALA A 111 -1.54 3.35 -12.29
N LYS A 112 -2.03 3.75 -13.47
CA LYS A 112 -2.60 2.84 -14.46
C LYS A 112 -1.56 1.83 -14.95
N GLU A 113 -0.38 2.29 -15.38
CA GLU A 113 0.67 1.39 -15.87
C GLU A 113 1.09 0.37 -14.82
N TRP A 114 1.15 0.80 -13.55
CA TRP A 114 1.49 -0.10 -12.45
C TRP A 114 0.38 -1.12 -12.19
N VAL A 115 -0.88 -0.69 -12.13
CA VAL A 115 -2.03 -1.58 -11.94
C VAL A 115 -2.12 -2.60 -13.09
N ASP A 116 -2.00 -2.14 -14.34
CA ASP A 116 -2.02 -3.02 -15.52
C ASP A 116 -0.90 -4.08 -15.42
N MET A 117 0.33 -3.66 -15.10
CA MET A 117 1.46 -4.57 -14.91
C MET A 117 1.24 -5.57 -13.77
N PHE A 118 0.66 -5.13 -12.65
CA PHE A 118 0.39 -6.02 -11.51
C PHE A 118 -0.75 -7.00 -11.79
N GLU A 119 -1.74 -6.59 -12.59
CA GLU A 119 -2.79 -7.50 -13.06
C GLU A 119 -2.21 -8.54 -14.02
N ASP A 120 -1.35 -8.13 -14.95
CA ASP A 120 -0.70 -9.01 -15.94
C ASP A 120 0.20 -10.07 -15.28
N MET A 121 0.85 -9.76 -14.17
CA MET A 121 1.61 -10.75 -13.38
C MET A 121 0.72 -11.68 -12.53
N GLY A 122 -0.60 -11.47 -12.54
CA GLY A 122 -1.59 -12.28 -11.82
C GLY A 122 -1.80 -11.89 -10.36
N ALA A 123 -1.38 -10.69 -9.94
CA ALA A 123 -1.63 -10.23 -8.58
C ALA A 123 -3.15 -10.07 -8.33
N ARG A 124 -3.61 -10.51 -7.16
CA ARG A 124 -5.03 -10.45 -6.76
C ARG A 124 -5.31 -9.40 -5.69
N PHE A 125 -4.27 -8.81 -5.13
CA PHE A 125 -4.33 -7.62 -4.30
C PHE A 125 -3.03 -6.84 -4.45
N ILE A 126 -3.12 -5.52 -4.41
CA ILE A 126 -1.98 -4.62 -4.49
C ILE A 126 -2.08 -3.56 -3.38
N GLY A 127 -0.94 -3.03 -2.96
CA GLY A 127 -0.90 -1.91 -2.01
C GLY A 127 0.39 -1.12 -2.12
N SER A 128 0.33 0.15 -1.71
CA SER A 128 1.50 0.98 -1.46
C SER A 128 1.74 1.09 0.03
N ILE A 129 2.97 1.43 0.41
CA ILE A 129 3.17 2.09 1.70
C ILE A 129 2.28 3.34 1.74
N ALA A 130 1.47 3.48 2.78
CA ALA A 130 0.76 4.72 3.08
C ALA A 130 1.65 5.66 3.91
N GLU A 131 2.37 5.11 4.87
CA GLU A 131 3.37 5.80 5.68
C GLU A 131 4.43 4.80 6.13
N HIS A 132 5.72 5.14 5.97
CA HIS A 132 6.83 4.33 6.46
C HIS A 132 7.35 4.88 7.79
N HIS A 133 8.48 4.35 8.28
CA HIS A 133 9.12 4.80 9.52
C HIS A 133 9.70 6.22 9.46
N ASP A 134 9.66 6.87 8.30
CA ASP A 134 10.08 8.26 8.12
C ASP A 134 8.99 9.28 8.45
N GLY A 135 7.76 8.82 8.72
CA GLY A 135 6.64 9.66 9.17
C GLY A 135 6.04 10.54 8.09
N PHE A 136 6.23 10.21 6.81
CA PHE A 136 5.62 10.91 5.69
C PHE A 136 4.42 10.13 5.14
N SER A 137 3.24 10.72 5.22
CA SER A 137 2.00 10.15 4.65
C SER A 137 1.88 10.49 3.16
N LEU A 138 1.65 9.47 2.32
CA LEU A 138 1.56 9.56 0.84
C LEU A 138 0.15 9.80 0.31
#